data_AF-A0A4Q1SPD0-F1
#
_entry.id   AF-A0A4Q1SPD0-F1
#
_cell.length_a   1.000
_cell.length_b   1.000
_cell.length_c   1.000
_cell.angle_alpha   90.00
_cell.angle_beta   90.00
_cell.angle_gamma   90.00
#
_symmetry.space_group_name_H-M   'P 1'
#
loop_
_entity.id
_entity.type
_entity.pdbx_description
1 polymer ?
#
loop_
_entity_poly.entity_id
_entity_poly.type
_entity_poly.pdbx_seq_one_letter_code
_entity_poly.pdbx_strand_id
1 'polypeptide(L)'
;MNPIICLLRHHIAVWTYKKCKIFLILIVTKREEHSIMSLYFTILFSLVIISFILRSPKVKGYIGEKKVQRKLNSLDPNQYITINDIMIPTAEGKTSQIDHIVLSLYGIFVIETKNYQGWIFGKDQQQYWTQTIYKRKEKLFNPVWQNKGQIKALQDLFSELLPLIIRS
;
A
#
# COMPACT_ATOMS: atom_id res chain seq x y z
N MET A 1 -77.97 11.52 -17.75
CA MET A 1 -78.22 12.95 -17.44
C MET A 1 -76.97 13.72 -17.87
N ASN A 2 -77.15 14.70 -18.76
CA ASN A 2 -76.10 15.31 -19.59
C ASN A 2 -74.98 16.00 -18.80
N PRO A 3 -73.74 16.07 -19.33
CA PRO A 3 -72.68 16.86 -18.73
C PRO A 3 -72.89 18.35 -19.05
N ILE A 4 -72.79 19.19 -18.03
CA ILE A 4 -72.70 20.64 -18.19
C ILE A 4 -71.28 20.95 -18.65
N ILE A 5 -71.15 21.33 -19.92
CA ILE A 5 -69.94 21.95 -20.47
C ILE A 5 -69.91 23.40 -19.98
N CYS A 6 -68.90 23.76 -19.19
CA CYS A 6 -68.55 25.15 -18.92
C CYS A 6 -67.26 25.48 -19.68
N LEU A 7 -67.36 26.41 -20.63
CA LEU A 7 -66.28 26.89 -21.49
C LEU A 7 -65.64 28.17 -20.91
N LEU A 8 -64.30 28.18 -20.90
CA LEU A 8 -63.36 29.33 -20.91
C LEU A 8 -63.34 30.25 -19.67
N ARG A 9 -62.17 30.60 -19.09
CA ARG A 9 -61.04 31.26 -19.76
C ARG A 9 -59.79 31.23 -18.86
N HIS A 10 -58.65 30.96 -19.50
CA HIS A 10 -57.25 31.02 -19.02
C HIS A 10 -56.79 29.95 -18.02
N HIS A 11 -56.17 28.92 -18.61
CA HIS A 11 -55.13 28.03 -18.08
C HIS A 11 -55.10 27.85 -16.56
N ILE A 12 -55.89 26.89 -16.04
CA ILE A 12 -55.53 25.86 -15.05
C ILE A 12 -56.81 25.07 -14.79
N ALA A 13 -56.86 23.82 -15.24
CA ALA A 13 -57.92 22.89 -14.87
C ALA A 13 -57.40 22.00 -13.74
N VAL A 14 -57.82 22.26 -12.49
CA VAL A 14 -57.66 21.31 -11.39
C VAL A 14 -58.84 20.33 -11.47
N TRP A 15 -58.58 19.11 -11.93
CA TRP A 15 -59.53 18.02 -11.81
C TRP A 15 -59.37 17.36 -10.44
N THR A 16 -60.39 17.49 -9.58
CA THR A 16 -60.52 16.61 -8.41
C THR A 16 -61.32 15.38 -8.85
N TYR A 17 -60.61 14.31 -9.20
CA TYR A 17 -61.23 12.98 -9.34
C TYR A 17 -60.76 12.07 -8.21
N LYS A 18 -61.71 11.61 -7.40
CA LYS A 18 -61.57 10.47 -6.49
C LYS A 18 -61.00 9.28 -7.28
N LYS A 19 -59.94 8.65 -6.75
CA LYS A 19 -59.13 7.55 -7.32
C LYS A 19 -58.10 7.95 -8.40
N CYS A 20 -57.10 8.76 -8.04
CA CYS A 20 -55.72 8.57 -8.52
C CYS A 20 -54.77 9.48 -7.76
N LYS A 21 -54.12 8.95 -6.71
CA LYS A 21 -53.01 9.62 -6.00
C LYS A 21 -51.74 8.77 -6.04
N ILE A 22 -51.58 7.96 -7.09
CA ILE A 22 -50.46 7.03 -7.26
C ILE A 22 -49.86 7.23 -8.66
N PHE A 23 -49.30 8.41 -8.93
CA PHE A 23 -48.41 8.57 -10.10
C PHE A 23 -47.27 9.58 -9.90
N LEU A 24 -47.25 10.34 -8.80
CA LEU A 24 -46.15 11.28 -8.53
C LEU A 24 -45.09 10.75 -7.53
N ILE A 25 -45.43 9.74 -6.70
CA ILE A 25 -44.48 9.16 -5.72
C ILE A 25 -43.55 8.12 -6.37
N LEU A 26 -43.99 7.42 -7.43
CA LEU A 26 -43.20 6.34 -8.05
C LEU A 26 -41.98 6.82 -8.85
N ILE A 27 -41.98 8.06 -9.36
CA ILE A 27 -40.86 8.60 -10.16
C ILE A 27 -39.72 9.08 -9.24
N VAL A 28 -40.05 9.58 -8.05
CA VAL A 28 -39.04 10.00 -7.06
C VAL A 28 -38.37 8.78 -6.43
N THR A 29 -39.13 7.74 -6.05
CA THR A 29 -38.56 6.52 -5.46
C THR A 29 -37.66 5.76 -6.43
N LYS A 30 -38.05 5.65 -7.71
CA LYS A 30 -37.25 4.93 -8.71
C LYS A 30 -35.91 5.62 -9.01
N ARG A 31 -35.87 6.96 -9.01
CA ARG A 31 -34.63 7.73 -9.22
C ARG A 31 -33.65 7.59 -8.05
N GLU A 32 -34.16 7.57 -6.81
CA GLU A 32 -33.35 7.34 -5.62
C GLU A 32 -32.79 5.91 -5.58
N GLU A 33 -33.61 4.90 -5.90
CA GLU A 33 -33.17 3.50 -6.00
C GLU A 33 -32.02 3.32 -7.03
N HIS A 34 -32.14 3.90 -8.22
CA HIS A 34 -31.06 3.83 -9.22
C HIS A 34 -29.75 4.49 -8.74
N SER A 35 -29.84 5.58 -7.97
CA SER A 35 -28.68 6.29 -7.43
C SER A 35 -27.98 5.46 -6.34
N ILE A 36 -28.76 4.82 -5.47
CA ILE A 36 -28.27 3.92 -4.42
C ILE A 36 -27.60 2.68 -5.04
N MET A 37 -28.21 2.10 -6.07
CA MET A 37 -27.63 0.94 -6.78
C MET A 37 -26.30 1.31 -7.45
N SER A 38 -26.20 2.48 -8.08
CA SER A 38 -24.94 2.97 -8.67
C SER A 38 -23.84 3.16 -7.61
N LEU A 39 -24.19 3.70 -6.45
CA LEU A 39 -23.25 3.84 -5.32
C LEU A 39 -22.76 2.47 -4.83
N TYR A 40 -23.65 1.49 -4.68
CA TYR A 40 -23.28 0.12 -4.30
C TYR A 40 -22.33 -0.53 -5.31
N PHE A 41 -22.62 -0.42 -6.61
CA PHE A 41 -21.73 -0.93 -7.65
C PHE A 41 -20.36 -0.24 -7.65
N THR A 42 -20.34 1.07 -7.42
CA THR A 42 -19.09 1.83 -7.31
C THR A 42 -18.25 1.35 -6.13
N ILE A 43 -18.85 1.19 -4.94
CA ILE A 43 -18.17 0.67 -3.75
C ILE A 43 -17.64 -0.74 -4.00
N LEU A 44 -18.46 -1.63 -4.57
CA LEU A 44 -18.04 -2.99 -4.88
C LEU A 44 -16.85 -3.02 -5.85
N PHE A 45 -16.90 -2.21 -6.90
CA PHE A 45 -15.80 -2.09 -7.86
C PHE A 45 -14.52 -1.56 -7.21
N SER A 46 -14.62 -0.53 -6.38
CA SER A 46 -13.48 0.00 -5.60
C SER A 46 -12.88 -1.06 -4.67
N LEU A 47 -13.71 -1.86 -3.98
CA LEU A 47 -13.24 -2.94 -3.11
C LEU A 47 -12.46 -4.02 -3.89
N VAL A 48 -12.92 -4.37 -5.10
CA VAL A 48 -12.21 -5.31 -5.98
C VAL A 48 -10.84 -4.76 -6.40
N ILE A 49 -10.77 -3.47 -6.79
CA ILE A 49 -9.51 -2.81 -7.14
C ILE A 49 -8.56 -2.80 -5.95
N ILE A 50 -9.03 -2.41 -4.76
CA ILE A 50 -8.22 -2.38 -3.54
C ILE A 50 -7.70 -3.79 -3.22
N SER A 51 -8.55 -4.82 -3.30
CA SER A 51 -8.15 -6.21 -3.10
C SER A 51 -7.02 -6.64 -4.05
N PHE A 52 -7.08 -6.22 -5.32
CA PHE A 52 -6.01 -6.49 -6.29
C PHE A 52 -4.71 -5.78 -5.93
N ILE A 53 -4.76 -4.50 -5.55
CA ILE A 53 -3.59 -3.71 -5.14
C ILE A 53 -2.92 -4.32 -3.90
N LEU A 54 -3.70 -4.71 -2.90
CA LEU A 54 -3.20 -5.32 -1.66
C LEU A 54 -2.48 -6.66 -1.87
N ARG A 55 -2.80 -7.36 -2.96
CA ARG A 55 -2.14 -8.63 -3.33
C ARG A 55 -0.80 -8.44 -4.04
N SER A 56 -0.47 -7.22 -4.47
CA SER A 56 0.75 -6.92 -5.21
C SER A 56 2.02 -7.20 -4.38
N PRO A 57 3.12 -7.65 -5.01
CA PRO A 57 4.39 -7.90 -4.30
C PRO A 57 4.92 -6.66 -3.58
N LYS A 58 4.74 -5.46 -4.16
CA LYS A 58 5.20 -4.19 -3.58
C LYS A 58 4.52 -3.91 -2.24
N VAL A 59 3.18 -4.04 -2.18
CA VAL A 59 2.42 -3.82 -0.94
C VAL A 59 2.78 -4.87 0.12
N LYS A 60 2.95 -6.13 -0.29
CA LYS A 60 3.41 -7.19 0.62
C LYS A 60 4.81 -6.89 1.18
N GLY A 61 5.73 -6.40 0.35
CA GLY A 61 7.05 -5.96 0.77
C GLY A 61 6.97 -4.87 1.84
N TYR A 62 6.25 -3.79 1.54
CA TYR A 62 6.02 -2.66 2.45
C TYR A 62 5.40 -3.09 3.79
N ILE A 63 4.39 -3.95 3.76
CA ILE A 63 3.77 -4.47 5.00
C ILE A 63 4.78 -5.29 5.82
N GLY A 64 5.63 -6.08 5.16
CA GLY A 64 6.69 -6.85 5.80
C GLY A 64 7.70 -5.94 6.50
N GLU A 65 8.20 -4.95 5.78
CA GLU A 65 9.13 -3.94 6.29
C GLU A 65 8.53 -3.17 7.48
N LYS A 66 7.28 -2.72 7.37
CA LYS A 66 6.60 -2.04 8.49
C LYS A 66 6.40 -2.91 9.73
N LYS A 67 6.24 -4.22 9.56
CA LYS A 67 6.18 -5.15 10.71
C LYS A 67 7.53 -5.24 11.42
N VAL A 68 8.62 -5.38 10.66
CA VAL A 68 9.98 -5.42 11.21
C VAL A 68 10.31 -4.09 11.89
N GLN A 69 10.06 -2.95 11.22
CA GLN A 69 10.24 -1.62 11.79
C GLN A 69 9.52 -1.46 13.14
N ARG A 70 8.24 -1.86 13.25
CA ARG A 70 7.50 -1.78 14.51
C ARG A 70 8.13 -2.62 15.61
N LYS A 71 8.67 -3.80 15.26
CA LYS A 71 9.34 -4.67 16.22
C LYS A 71 10.68 -4.08 16.69
N LEU A 72 11.47 -3.52 15.77
CA LEU A 72 12.74 -2.87 16.11
C LEU A 72 12.52 -1.61 16.95
N ASN A 73 11.52 -0.79 16.61
CA ASN A 73 11.16 0.38 17.40
C ASN A 73 10.57 0.06 18.78
N SER A 74 10.25 -1.21 19.06
CA SER A 74 9.79 -1.65 20.39
C SER A 74 10.93 -2.11 21.32
N LEU A 75 12.18 -2.11 20.83
CA LEU A 75 13.36 -2.39 21.65
C LEU A 75 13.57 -1.27 22.69
N ASP A 76 14.30 -1.57 23.77
CA ASP A 76 14.61 -0.60 24.83
C ASP A 76 15.35 0.61 24.23
N PRO A 77 14.76 1.82 24.24
CA PRO A 77 15.36 3.00 23.64
C PRO A 77 16.64 3.46 24.34
N ASN A 78 16.90 2.99 25.57
CA ASN A 78 18.15 3.28 26.29
C ASN A 78 19.32 2.42 25.80
N GLN A 79 19.03 1.29 25.14
CA GLN A 79 20.04 0.34 24.66
C GLN A 79 20.15 0.33 23.13
N TYR A 80 19.06 0.68 22.43
CA TYR A 80 18.93 0.54 20.99
C TYR A 80 18.39 1.82 20.35
N ILE A 81 19.08 2.28 19.31
CA ILE A 81 18.58 3.35 18.43
C ILE A 81 18.30 2.73 17.07
N THR A 82 17.05 2.84 16.60
CA THR A 82 16.64 2.28 15.30
C THR A 82 16.44 3.40 14.28
N ILE A 83 17.08 3.26 13.12
CA ILE A 83 16.95 4.14 11.96
C ILE A 83 16.37 3.30 10.82
N ASN A 84 15.35 3.78 10.13
CA ASN A 84 14.62 3.00 9.12
C ASN A 84 14.55 3.76 7.79
N ASP A 85 14.47 3.01 6.69
CA ASP A 85 14.21 3.50 5.33
C ASP A 85 15.16 4.63 4.90
N ILE A 86 16.46 4.34 4.95
CA ILE A 86 17.49 5.33 4.59
C ILE A 86 18.05 5.09 3.20
N MET A 87 18.32 6.18 2.50
CA MET A 87 19.00 6.18 1.20
C MET A 87 20.41 6.70 1.41
N ILE A 88 21.42 5.87 1.13
CA ILE A 88 22.83 6.24 1.24
C ILE A 88 23.49 6.29 -0.14
N PRO A 89 24.42 7.22 -0.38
CA PRO A 89 25.21 7.21 -1.60
C PRO A 89 26.14 5.99 -1.62
N THR A 90 26.44 5.51 -2.81
CA THR A 90 27.43 4.48 -3.08
C THR A 90 28.60 5.10 -3.82
N ALA A 91 29.80 4.50 -3.74
CA ALA A 91 31.00 4.98 -4.42
C ALA A 91 30.84 5.11 -5.94
N GLU A 92 29.89 4.39 -6.55
CA GLU A 92 29.57 4.46 -7.99
C GLU A 92 28.64 5.63 -8.37
N GLY A 93 28.32 6.53 -7.43
CA GLY A 93 27.40 7.64 -7.67
C GLY A 93 25.91 7.23 -7.73
N LYS A 94 25.59 5.98 -7.39
CA LYS A 94 24.21 5.50 -7.21
C LYS A 94 23.78 5.63 -5.75
N THR A 95 22.50 5.43 -5.47
CA THR A 95 21.99 5.30 -4.11
C THR A 95 21.65 3.84 -3.77
N SER A 96 21.88 3.47 -2.52
CA SER A 96 21.47 2.18 -1.95
C SER A 96 20.49 2.44 -0.81
N GLN A 97 19.38 1.72 -0.80
CA GLN A 97 18.43 1.74 0.30
C GLN A 97 18.89 0.76 1.39
N ILE A 98 18.80 1.16 2.65
CA ILE A 98 18.93 0.27 3.81
C ILE A 98 17.60 0.30 4.56
N ASP A 99 16.96 -0.86 4.70
CA ASP A 99 15.64 -0.97 5.33
C ASP A 99 15.71 -0.57 6.81
N HIS A 100 16.64 -1.17 7.57
CA HIS A 100 16.82 -0.84 8.99
C HIS A 100 18.29 -0.87 9.43
N ILE A 101 18.68 0.12 10.23
CA ILE A 101 19.90 0.14 11.02
C ILE A 101 19.52 0.15 12.50
N VAL A 102 20.14 -0.72 13.28
CA VAL A 102 20.03 -0.71 14.74
C VAL A 102 21.40 -0.46 15.35
N LEU A 103 21.53 0.63 16.08
CA LEU A 103 22.71 0.96 16.87
C LEU A 103 22.54 0.41 18.28
N SER A 104 23.59 -0.21 18.81
CA SER A 104 23.64 -0.70 20.19
C SER A 104 25.06 -0.64 20.75
N LEU A 105 25.22 -0.87 22.05
CA LEU A 105 26.53 -1.03 22.69
C LEU A 105 27.35 -2.21 22.12
N TYR A 106 26.70 -3.17 21.46
CA TYR A 106 27.36 -4.34 20.85
C TYR A 106 27.79 -4.10 19.40
N GLY A 107 27.36 -3.00 18.78
CA GLY A 107 27.66 -2.67 17.40
C GLY A 107 26.47 -2.16 16.60
N ILE A 108 26.72 -2.05 15.29
CA ILE A 108 25.77 -1.58 14.27
C ILE A 108 25.23 -2.77 13.50
N PHE A 109 23.91 -2.95 13.50
CA PHE A 109 23.25 -4.01 12.75
C PHE A 109 22.56 -3.42 11.52
N VAL A 110 22.89 -3.95 10.35
CA VAL A 110 22.22 -3.65 9.07
C VAL A 110 21.27 -4.79 8.77
N ILE A 111 19.97 -4.49 8.72
CA ILE A 111 18.91 -5.48 8.60
C ILE A 111 18.14 -5.22 7.30
N GLU A 112 18.13 -6.22 6.43
CA GLU A 112 17.35 -6.27 5.20
C GLU A 112 16.06 -7.08 5.42
N THR A 113 14.91 -6.54 5.01
CA THR A 113 13.62 -7.21 5.14
C THR A 113 13.18 -7.83 3.82
N LYS A 114 13.19 -9.16 3.76
CA LYS A 114 12.68 -9.91 2.60
C LYS A 114 11.39 -10.65 2.92
N ASN A 115 10.30 -10.27 2.26
CA ASN A 115 9.01 -10.97 2.38
C ASN A 115 8.78 -11.97 1.23
N TYR A 116 9.63 -12.99 1.16
CA TYR A 116 9.53 -14.05 0.15
C TYR A 116 8.58 -15.17 0.58
N GLN A 117 8.05 -15.89 -0.41
CA GLN A 117 7.20 -17.07 -0.21
C GLN A 117 7.86 -18.32 -0.82
N GLY A 118 7.42 -19.49 -0.38
CA GLY A 118 7.93 -20.77 -0.88
C GLY A 118 9.31 -21.12 -0.33
N TRP A 119 9.96 -22.07 -0.97
CA TRP A 119 11.27 -22.57 -0.54
C TRP A 119 12.40 -21.75 -1.15
N ILE A 120 13.40 -21.42 -0.35
CA ILE A 120 14.57 -20.64 -0.81
C ILE A 120 15.80 -21.49 -0.58
N PHE A 121 16.57 -21.71 -1.65
CA PHE A 121 17.77 -22.53 -1.63
C PHE A 121 18.93 -21.82 -2.28
N GLY A 122 20.10 -21.88 -1.64
CA GLY A 122 21.34 -21.35 -2.19
C GLY A 122 22.44 -21.35 -1.14
N LYS A 123 23.65 -21.05 -1.57
CA LYS A 123 24.82 -20.87 -0.71
C LYS A 123 25.24 -19.40 -0.72
N ASP A 124 25.88 -18.95 0.34
CA ASP A 124 26.30 -17.55 0.50
C ASP A 124 27.27 -17.07 -0.59
N GLN A 125 28.03 -17.99 -1.18
CA GLN A 125 28.99 -17.70 -2.27
C GLN A 125 28.31 -17.57 -3.63
N GLN A 126 27.06 -17.99 -3.78
CA GLN A 126 26.34 -17.93 -5.06
C GLN A 126 25.72 -16.55 -5.25
N GLN A 127 25.88 -15.96 -6.44
CA GLN A 127 25.26 -14.67 -6.78
C GLN A 127 23.73 -14.72 -6.78
N TYR A 128 23.17 -15.86 -7.19
CA TYR A 128 21.73 -16.09 -7.22
C TYR A 128 21.38 -17.34 -6.41
N TRP A 129 20.33 -17.22 -5.63
CA TRP A 129 19.60 -18.30 -5.01
C TRP A 129 18.43 -18.72 -5.89
N THR A 130 17.79 -19.83 -5.54
CA THR A 130 16.59 -20.34 -6.19
C THR A 130 15.41 -20.23 -5.25
N GLN A 131 14.36 -19.55 -5.70
CA GLN A 131 13.06 -19.53 -5.03
C GLN A 131 12.12 -20.52 -5.72
N THR A 132 11.51 -21.42 -4.98
CA THR A 132 10.54 -22.39 -5.50
C THR A 132 9.16 -22.13 -4.89
N ILE A 133 8.19 -21.79 -5.74
CA ILE A 133 6.78 -21.62 -5.37
C ILE A 133 5.97 -22.66 -6.14
N TYR A 134 5.45 -23.66 -5.42
CA TYR A 134 4.85 -24.85 -6.00
C TYR A 134 5.82 -25.55 -6.98
N LYS A 135 5.50 -25.61 -8.27
CA LYS A 135 6.34 -26.21 -9.32
C LYS A 135 7.22 -25.19 -10.06
N ARG A 136 7.09 -23.89 -9.77
CA ARG A 136 7.86 -22.83 -10.43
C ARG A 136 9.13 -22.53 -9.66
N LYS A 137 10.26 -22.47 -10.38
CA LYS A 137 11.57 -22.08 -9.84
C LYS A 137 12.00 -20.78 -10.49
N GLU A 138 12.34 -19.80 -9.67
CA GLU A 138 12.78 -18.47 -10.08
C GLU A 138 14.16 -18.17 -9.51
N LYS A 139 14.95 -17.39 -10.25
CA LYS A 139 16.22 -16.87 -9.74
C LYS A 139 15.93 -15.73 -8.78
N LEU A 140 16.55 -15.80 -7.61
CA LEU A 140 16.49 -14.79 -6.57
C LEU A 140 17.89 -14.23 -6.38
N PHE A 141 18.09 -12.92 -6.51
CA PHE A 141 19.39 -12.33 -6.17
C PHE A 141 19.71 -12.59 -4.70
N ASN A 142 20.95 -13.02 -4.42
CA ASN A 142 21.34 -13.44 -3.07
C ASN A 142 21.22 -12.27 -2.07
N PRO A 143 20.33 -12.34 -1.06
CA PRO A 143 20.16 -11.29 -0.07
C PRO A 143 21.43 -11.00 0.74
N VAL A 144 22.30 -12.01 0.93
CA VAL A 144 23.59 -11.84 1.61
C VAL A 144 24.52 -10.93 0.82
N TRP A 145 24.52 -11.04 -0.51
CA TRP A 145 25.31 -10.16 -1.37
C TRP A 145 24.76 -8.73 -1.36
N GLN A 146 23.43 -8.58 -1.39
CA GLN A 146 22.79 -7.28 -1.26
C GLN A 146 23.18 -6.59 0.06
N ASN A 147 23.07 -7.33 1.18
CA ASN A 147 23.41 -6.80 2.50
C ASN A 147 24.90 -6.44 2.61
N LYS A 148 25.81 -7.25 2.03
CA LYS A 148 27.24 -6.91 1.95
C LYS A 148 27.48 -5.59 1.22
N GLY A 149 26.76 -5.32 0.13
CA GLY A 149 26.84 -4.05 -0.60
C GLY A 149 26.38 -2.86 0.25
N GLN A 150 25.27 -3.02 0.98
CA GLN A 150 24.75 -2.00 1.91
C GLN A 150 25.74 -1.70 3.04
N ILE A 151 26.29 -2.75 3.67
CA ILE A 151 27.32 -2.60 4.72
C ILE A 151 28.53 -1.85 4.18
N LYS A 152 28.99 -2.20 2.97
CA LYS A 152 30.13 -1.53 2.34
C LYS A 152 29.85 -0.04 2.09
N ALA A 153 28.69 0.30 1.54
CA ALA A 153 28.30 1.69 1.32
C ALA A 153 28.20 2.47 2.64
N LEU A 154 27.70 1.85 3.71
CA LEU A 154 27.66 2.46 5.04
C LEU A 154 29.07 2.69 5.62
N GLN A 155 29.99 1.74 5.43
CA GLN A 155 31.39 1.87 5.85
C GLN A 155 32.11 3.00 5.11
N ASP A 156 31.87 3.14 3.80
CA ASP A 156 32.46 4.19 2.98
C ASP A 156 31.97 5.57 3.44
N LEU A 157 30.66 5.70 3.70
CA LEU A 157 30.06 6.92 4.25
C LEU A 157 30.67 7.29 5.62
N PHE A 158 30.81 6.33 6.53
CA PHE A 158 31.45 6.61 7.83
C PHE A 158 32.91 7.03 7.68
N SER A 159 33.66 6.41 6.77
CA SER A 159 35.07 6.73 6.53
C SER A 159 35.25 8.17 6.03
N GLU A 160 34.30 8.68 5.25
CA GLU A 160 34.28 10.06 4.78
C GLU A 160 33.89 11.05 5.89
N LEU A 161 32.93 10.70 6.75
CA LEU A 161 32.40 11.58 7.79
C LEU A 161 33.29 11.67 9.04
N LEU A 162 33.99 10.59 9.41
CA LEU A 162 34.79 10.53 10.65
C LEU A 162 35.84 11.67 10.75
N PRO A 163 36.63 11.99 9.71
CA PRO A 163 37.56 13.11 9.75
C PRO A 163 36.90 14.48 9.92
N LEU A 164 35.64 14.66 9.51
CA LEU A 164 34.90 15.91 9.64
C LEU A 164 34.37 16.08 11.07
N ILE A 165 33.86 15.01 11.67
CA ILE A 165 33.31 15.00 13.04
C ILE A 165 34.42 15.17 14.08
N ILE A 166 35.59 14.55 13.87
CA ILE A 166 36.71 14.65 14.84
C ILE A 166 37.35 16.06 14.84
N ARG A 167 37.12 16.87 13.79
CA ARG A 167 37.64 18.23 13.68
C ARG A 167 36.71 19.32 14.24
N SER A 168 35.48 18.97 14.65
CA SER A 168 34.50 19.87 15.28
C SER A 168 34.46 19.70 16.78
#